data_AF-A0A383CPZ9-F1
#
_entry.id   AF-A0A383CPZ9-F1
#
_cell.length_a   1.000
_cell.length_b   1.000
_cell.length_c   1.000
_cell.angle_alpha   90.00
_cell.angle_beta   90.00
_cell.angle_gamma   90.00
#
_symmetry.space_group_name_H-M   'P 1'
#
loop_
_entity.id
_entity.type
_entity.pdbx_description
1 polymer ?
#
loop_
_entity_poly.entity_id
_entity_poly.type
_entity_poly.pdbx_seq_one_letter_code
_entity_poly.pdbx_strand_id
1 'polypeptide(L)' 'VNILLVEPYFTGSHKQWVLGFKKYSKHDVRLLVIKGQFWKWRMHGGAVTLAT' A
#
# COMPACT_ATOMS: atom_id res chain seq x y z
N VAL A 1 11.06 -9.92 -13.59
CA VAL A 1 10.04 -10.32 -12.58
C VAL A 1 9.05 -9.20 -12.46
N ASN A 2 7.76 -9.54 -12.43
CA ASN A 2 6.68 -8.57 -12.29
C ASN A 2 6.18 -8.61 -10.85
N ILE A 3 6.12 -7.46 -10.20
CA ILE A 3 5.70 -7.31 -8.80
C ILE A 3 4.47 -6.42 -8.78
N LEU A 4 3.38 -6.95 -8.23
CA LEU A 4 2.20 -6.15 -7.91
C LEU A 4 2.26 -5.81 -6.42
N LEU A 5 2.47 -4.54 -6.11
CA LEU A 5 2.57 -4.06 -4.74
C LEU A 5 1.27 -3.36 -4.34
N VAL A 6 0.63 -3.89 -3.30
CA VAL A 6 -0.66 -3.40 -2.79
C VAL A 6 -0.42 -2.62 -1.50
N GLU A 7 -0.77 -1.34 -1.50
CA GLU A 7 -0.59 -0.46 -0.33
C GLU A 7 -1.92 0.20 0.06
N PRO A 8 -2.59 -0.27 1.12
CA PRO A 8 -3.88 0.27 1.55
C PRO A 8 -3.75 1.63 2.24
N TYR A 9 -2.55 2.07 2.64
CA TYR A 9 -2.33 3.34 3.31
C TYR A 9 -1.30 4.21 2.57
N PHE A 10 -1.70 4.74 1.42
CA PHE A 10 -0.78 5.50 0.56
C PHE A 10 -0.63 6.97 0.99
N THR A 11 0.06 7.19 2.11
CA THR A 11 0.48 8.51 2.60
C THR A 11 1.73 8.39 3.48
N GLY A 12 2.34 9.51 3.87
CA GLY A 12 3.50 9.53 4.78
C GLY A 12 4.65 8.61 4.35
N SER A 13 5.22 7.89 5.34
CA SER A 13 6.34 6.97 5.15
C SER A 13 6.02 5.82 4.18
N HIS A 14 4.79 5.32 4.16
CA HIS A 14 4.35 4.27 3.25
C HIS A 14 4.45 4.72 1.79
N LYS A 15 3.95 5.92 1.49
CA LYS A 15 4.08 6.52 0.16
C LYS A 15 5.55 6.67 -0.25
N GLN A 16 6.40 7.16 0.67
CA GLN A 16 7.84 7.31 0.39
C GLN A 16 8.51 5.96 0.10
N TRP A 17 8.22 4.94 0.91
CA TRP A 17 8.77 3.60 0.75
C TRP A 17 8.34 2.98 -0.58
N VAL A 18 7.04 2.98 -0.89
CA VAL A 18 6.51 2.40 -2.12
C VAL A 18 7.10 3.05 -3.37
N LEU A 19 7.19 4.38 -3.37
CA LEU A 19 7.76 5.12 -4.50
C LEU A 19 9.28 4.88 -4.61
N GLY A 20 9.98 4.82 -3.48
CA GLY A 20 11.40 4.48 -3.44
C GLY A 20 11.66 3.08 -3.97
N PHE A 21 10.91 2.08 -3.48
CA PHE A 21 11.01 0.70 -3.93
C PHE A 21 10.77 0.60 -5.44
N LYS A 22 9.69 1.20 -5.96
CA LYS A 22 9.44 1.23 -7.40
C LYS A 22 10.56 1.91 -8.19
N LYS A 23 11.10 3.02 -7.69
CA LYS A 23 12.15 3.81 -8.36
C LYS A 23 13.49 3.08 -8.43
N TYR A 24 13.87 2.36 -7.38
CA TYR A 24 15.18 1.75 -7.26
C TYR A 24 15.19 0.23 -7.53
N SER A 25 14.02 -0.37 -7.77
CA SER A 25 13.89 -1.77 -8.16
C SER A 25 14.27 -1.99 -9.62
N LYS A 26 14.92 -3.13 -9.91
CA LYS A 26 15.15 -3.62 -11.28
C LYS A 26 13.95 -4.40 -11.84
N HIS A 27 12.86 -4.51 -11.07
CA HIS A 27 11.65 -5.25 -11.43
C HIS A 27 10.57 -4.32 -11.98
N ASP A 28 9.64 -4.88 -12.77
CA ASP A 28 8.44 -4.15 -13.16
C ASP A 28 7.48 -4.10 -11.97
N VAL A 29 7.48 -2.98 -11.25
CA VAL A 29 6.66 -2.78 -10.05
C VAL A 29 5.41 -1.98 -10.41
N ARG A 30 4.27 -2.66 -10.39
CA ARG A 30 2.94 -2.04 -10.52
C ARG A 30 2.35 -1.82 -9.14
N LEU A 31 1.70 -0.67 -8.96
CA LEU A 31 1.18 -0.23 -7.66
C LEU A 31 -0.34 -0.23 -7.68
N LEU A 32 -0.95 -0.90 -6.71
CA LEU A 32 -2.36 -0.74 -6.37
C LEU A 32 -2.45 -0.07 -5.01
N VAL A 33 -2.97 1.15 -4.97
CA VAL A 33 -2.89 1.99 -3.78
C VAL A 33 -4.22 2.61 -3.43
N ILE A 34 -4.48 2.76 -2.14
CA ILE A 34 -5.63 3.49 -1.61
C ILE A 34 -5.10 4.72 -0.87
N LYS A 35 -5.67 5.90 -1.15
CA LYS A 35 -5.30 7.14 -0.47
C LYS A 35 -5.41 6.96 1.06
N GLY A 36 -4.47 7.55 1.80
CA GLY A 36 -4.46 7.47 3.28
C GLY A 36 -5.64 8.14 4.00
N GLN A 37 -6.69 8.57 3.28
CA GLN A 37 -7.91 9.12 3.86
C GLN A 37 -8.74 8.00 4.51
N PHE A 38 -9.47 8.36 5.57
CA PHE A 38 -10.34 7.46 6.33
C PHE A 38 -9.65 6.17 6.80
N TRP A 39 -8.32 6.17 6.92
CA TRP A 39 -7.54 4.97 7.25
C TRP A 39 -7.93 4.40 8.61
N LYS A 40 -8.27 5.25 9.59
CA LYS A 40 -8.75 4.80 10.91
C LYS A 40 -10.02 3.96 10.77
N TRP A 41 -10.98 4.40 9.96
CA TRP A 41 -12.23 3.67 9.70
C TRP A 41 -11.98 2.35 8.96
N ARG A 42 -11.10 2.36 7.94
CA ARG A 42 -10.74 1.14 7.19
C ARG A 42 -9.96 0.13 8.02
N MET A 43 -9.04 0.58 8.88
CA MET A 43 -8.21 -0.31 9.70
C MET A 43 -8.91 -0.78 10.97
N HIS A 44 -9.83 0.00 11.56
CA HIS A 44 -10.63 -0.45 12.70
C HIS A 44 -11.76 -1.41 12.30
N GLY A 45 -12.40 -1.21 11.15
CA GLY A 45 -13.48 -2.11 10.68
C GLY A 45 -12.96 -3.31 9.88
N GLY A 46 -11.98 -3.10 9.01
CA GLY A 46 -11.52 -4.12 8.06
C GLY A 46 -10.63 -5.20 8.67
N ALA A 47 -9.90 -4.90 9.75
CA ALA A 47 -9.09 -5.90 10.43
C ALA A 47 -9.93 -7.03 11.03
N VAL A 48 -11.12 -6.70 11.55
CA VAL A 48 -12.07 -7.70 12.09
C VAL A 48 -12.63 -8.58 10.96
N THR A 49 -12.94 -8.00 9.80
CA THR A 49 -13.48 -8.72 8.64
C THR A 49 -12.45 -9.62 7.95
N LEU A 50 -11.17 -9.26 7.96
CA LEU A 50 -10.09 -10.01 7.30
C LEU A 50 -9.38 -11.02 8.22
N ALA A 51 -9.61 -10.96 9.52
CA ALA A 51 -9.06 -11.91 10.49
C ALA A 51 -9.90 -13.20 10.63
N THR A 52 -11.06 -13.29 9.97
CA THR A 52 -11.94 -14.46 9.86
C THR A 52 -11.99 -14.97 8.44
#